data_AF-A0A7S4I871-F1
#
_entry.id   AF-A0A7S4I871-F1
#
_cell.length_a   1.000
_cell.length_b   1.000
_cell.length_c   1.000
_cell.angle_alpha   90.00
_cell.angle_beta   90.00
_cell.angle_gamma   90.00
#
_symmetry.space_group_name_H-M   'P 1'
#
loop_
_entity.id
_entity.type
_entity.pdbx_description
1 polymer ?
#
loop_
_entity_poly.entity_id
_entity_poly.type
_entity_poly.pdbx_seq_one_letter_code
_entity_poly.pdbx_strand_id
1 'polypeptide(L)'
;FFFRVAICSVYRYHPFYKRSIASNDTEETVASWFDSSDRLELAREIRANSTVVLIHETLHTMGMRHCIHFLCTMNGGHPHPKTLCPLCLRKLHVHLSLTLYDHQKRYQNLFQLWQQILPPGEGKEELLAFIQNRIALLSNAGQ
;
A
#
# COMPACT_ATOMS: atom_id res chain seq x y z
N PHE A 1 -14.09 7.42 -27.22
CA PHE A 1 -13.32 7.81 -26.02
C PHE A 1 -14.04 7.26 -24.80
N PHE A 2 -13.44 6.32 -24.07
CA PHE A 2 -14.00 5.85 -22.79
C PHE A 2 -13.36 6.66 -21.66
N PHE A 3 -14.17 7.41 -20.92
CA PHE A 3 -13.71 8.04 -19.68
C PHE A 3 -13.50 6.96 -18.62
N ARG A 4 -12.33 6.95 -17.98
CA ARG A 4 -12.06 6.08 -16.84
C ARG A 4 -12.14 6.93 -15.57
N VAL A 5 -13.09 6.59 -14.71
CA VAL A 5 -13.26 7.21 -13.39
C VAL A 5 -12.68 6.25 -12.35
N ALA A 6 -11.83 6.77 -11.47
CA ALA A 6 -11.33 6.04 -10.31
C ALA A 6 -11.94 6.69 -9.06
N ILE A 7 -12.38 5.87 -8.11
CA ILE A 7 -13.08 6.34 -6.90
C ILE A 7 -12.22 5.99 -5.70
N CYS A 8 -11.59 7.01 -5.11
CA CYS A 8 -10.87 6.85 -3.85
C CYS A 8 -11.83 6.99 -2.67
N SER A 9 -12.21 5.88 -2.03
CA SER A 9 -12.86 5.92 -0.72
C SER A 9 -11.84 5.67 0.38
N VAL A 10 -11.43 6.75 1.06
CA VAL A 10 -10.52 6.69 2.22
C VAL A 10 -11.16 6.08 3.47
N TYR A 11 -12.50 6.02 3.49
CA TYR A 11 -13.31 5.48 4.59
C TYR A 11 -13.85 4.07 4.32
N ARG A 12 -13.33 3.35 3.30
CA ARG A 12 -13.76 1.96 3.06
C ARG A 12 -13.49 1.04 4.25
N TYR A 13 -12.60 1.44 5.15
CA TYR A 13 -12.32 0.74 6.39
C TYR A 13 -12.51 1.69 7.55
N HIS A 14 -13.34 1.30 8.50
CA HIS A 14 -13.32 1.88 9.83
C HIS A 14 -12.05 1.35 10.51
N PRO A 15 -11.06 2.20 10.79
CA PRO A 15 -9.76 1.75 11.28
C PRO A 15 -9.85 1.14 12.69
N PHE A 16 -11.02 1.26 13.34
CA PHE A 16 -11.32 0.65 14.64
C PHE A 16 -12.28 -0.54 14.56
N TYR A 17 -12.62 -1.02 13.36
CA TYR A 17 -13.42 -2.24 13.24
C TYR A 17 -12.54 -3.47 13.53
N LYS A 18 -12.23 -3.69 14.81
CA LYS A 18 -11.84 -4.99 15.32
C LYS A 18 -13.11 -5.83 15.33
N ARG A 19 -13.23 -6.77 14.40
CA ARG A 19 -14.33 -7.75 14.40
C ARG A 19 -14.14 -8.66 15.62
N SER A 20 -14.66 -8.23 16.77
CA SER A 20 -14.88 -9.14 17.90
C SER A 20 -15.82 -10.25 17.41
N ILE A 21 -15.34 -11.49 17.40
CA ILE A 21 -16.17 -12.69 17.21
C ILE A 21 -16.81 -13.09 18.55
N ALA A 22 -16.64 -12.28 19.61
CA ALA A 22 -17.25 -12.52 20.91
C ALA A 22 -18.46 -11.60 21.10
N SER A 23 -19.62 -12.26 21.10
CA SER A 23 -20.84 -11.98 21.89
C SER A 23 -20.95 -10.65 22.66
N ASN A 24 -22.07 -9.96 22.44
CA ASN A 24 -22.76 -9.09 23.41
C ASN A 24 -21.89 -8.12 24.21
N ASP A 25 -21.37 -7.06 23.59
CA ASP A 25 -20.81 -5.95 24.35
C ASP A 25 -21.43 -4.61 23.95
N THR A 26 -21.81 -3.91 25.01
CA THR A 26 -22.42 -2.58 25.08
C THR A 26 -21.66 -1.52 24.29
N GLU A 27 -22.34 -0.43 23.93
CA GLU A 27 -21.78 0.81 23.40
C GLU A 27 -20.75 1.44 24.36
N GLU A 28 -19.60 0.78 24.55
CA GLU A 28 -18.43 1.44 25.10
C GLU A 28 -18.01 2.51 24.09
N THR A 29 -18.06 3.75 24.54
CA THR A 29 -17.71 4.92 23.74
C THR A 29 -16.26 4.79 23.30
N VAL A 30 -16.08 4.56 22.00
CA VAL A 30 -14.81 4.49 21.25
C VAL A 30 -13.78 5.52 21.72
N ALA A 31 -14.20 6.67 22.25
CA ALA A 31 -13.34 7.70 22.81
C ALA A 31 -12.48 7.29 24.03
N SER A 32 -12.89 6.31 24.85
CA SER A 32 -12.17 5.92 26.08
C SER A 32 -10.94 5.02 25.80
N TRP A 33 -10.83 4.46 24.60
CA TRP A 33 -9.77 3.52 24.22
C TRP A 33 -8.53 4.20 23.59
N PHE A 34 -8.45 5.53 23.58
CA PHE A 34 -7.36 6.26 22.88
C PHE A 34 -6.53 7.15 23.80
N ASP A 35 -5.27 6.76 24.04
CA ASP A 35 -4.23 7.70 24.41
C ASP A 35 -3.74 8.48 23.16
N SER A 36 -3.05 9.60 23.38
CA SER A 36 -2.40 10.42 22.36
C SER A 36 -1.44 9.64 21.46
N SER A 37 -0.74 8.63 22.00
CA SER A 37 0.14 7.73 21.25
C SER A 37 -0.64 6.89 20.22
N ASP A 38 -1.80 6.36 20.61
CA ASP A 38 -2.64 5.50 19.77
C ASP A 38 -3.20 6.28 18.57
N ARG A 39 -3.52 7.56 18.76
CA ARG A 39 -4.01 8.43 17.67
C ARG A 39 -2.94 8.68 16.61
N LEU A 40 -1.68 8.77 17.00
CA LEU A 40 -0.58 8.99 16.06
C LEU A 40 -0.28 7.74 15.24
N GLU A 41 -0.30 6.58 15.87
CA GLU A 41 -0.13 5.29 15.20
C GLU A 41 -1.28 5.02 14.21
N LEU A 42 -2.51 5.22 14.67
CA LEU A 42 -3.69 5.18 13.82
C LEU A 42 -3.58 6.12 12.61
N ALA A 43 -3.15 7.37 12.83
CA ALA A 43 -2.98 8.32 11.74
C ALA A 43 -1.94 7.86 10.70
N ARG A 44 -0.89 7.13 11.14
CA ARG A 44 0.09 6.50 10.25
C ARG A 44 -0.54 5.34 9.46
N GLU A 45 -1.32 4.48 10.11
CA GLU A 45 -2.02 3.39 9.44
C GLU A 45 -3.01 3.89 8.37
N ILE A 46 -3.85 4.86 8.74
CA ILE A 46 -4.82 5.47 7.81
C ILE A 46 -4.07 6.06 6.62
N ARG A 47 -2.96 6.77 6.86
CA ARG A 47 -2.15 7.36 5.80
C ARG A 47 -1.54 6.29 4.89
N ALA A 48 -0.97 5.23 5.45
CA ALA A 48 -0.37 4.14 4.69
C ALA A 48 -1.41 3.43 3.82
N ASN A 49 -2.58 3.12 4.38
CA ASN A 49 -3.66 2.44 3.66
C ASN A 49 -4.28 3.35 2.59
N SER A 50 -4.48 4.63 2.90
CA SER A 50 -4.96 5.63 1.93
C SER A 50 -3.99 5.79 0.76
N THR A 51 -2.67 5.76 1.03
CA THR A 51 -1.64 5.80 -0.02
C THR A 51 -1.75 4.59 -0.95
N VAL A 52 -1.99 3.39 -0.42
CA VAL A 52 -2.16 2.17 -1.23
C VAL A 52 -3.41 2.26 -2.11
N VAL A 53 -4.54 2.71 -1.55
CA VAL A 53 -5.79 2.92 -2.31
C VAL A 53 -5.58 3.97 -3.40
N LEU A 54 -4.94 5.10 -3.07
CA LEU A 54 -4.64 6.15 -4.05
C LEU A 54 -3.78 5.60 -5.20
N ILE A 55 -2.77 4.79 -4.91
CA ILE A 55 -1.96 4.13 -5.93
C ILE A 55 -2.83 3.20 -6.78
N HIS A 56 -3.66 2.35 -6.16
CA HIS A 56 -4.55 1.42 -6.86
C HIS A 56 -5.48 2.15 -7.85
N GLU A 57 -6.15 3.19 -7.39
CA GLU A 57 -7.07 3.99 -8.19
C GLU A 57 -6.33 4.80 -9.27
N THR A 58 -5.14 5.32 -8.97
CA THR A 58 -4.28 5.97 -9.98
C THR A 58 -3.90 4.99 -11.09
N LEU A 59 -3.58 3.74 -10.75
CA LEU A 59 -3.26 2.74 -11.77
C LEU A 59 -4.49 2.35 -12.62
N HIS A 60 -5.70 2.44 -12.07
CA HIS A 60 -6.93 2.33 -12.86
C HIS A 60 -7.09 3.45 -13.89
N THR A 61 -6.84 4.71 -13.52
CA THR A 61 -6.86 5.83 -14.48
C THR A 61 -5.82 5.65 -15.58
N MET A 62 -4.68 5.06 -15.24
CA MET A 62 -3.60 4.76 -16.18
C MET A 62 -3.86 3.59 -17.12
N GLY A 63 -4.96 2.85 -17.01
CA GLY A 63 -5.23 1.74 -17.92
C GLY A 63 -5.31 0.37 -17.27
N MET A 64 -4.81 0.22 -16.04
CA MET A 64 -4.64 -1.08 -15.40
C MET A 64 -5.96 -1.63 -14.88
N ARG A 65 -6.13 -2.95 -15.00
CA ARG A 65 -7.25 -3.69 -14.41
C ARG A 65 -6.78 -4.38 -13.12
N HIS A 66 -7.74 -4.84 -12.31
CA HIS A 66 -7.44 -5.66 -11.14
C HIS A 66 -6.51 -6.83 -11.48
N CYS A 67 -5.67 -7.21 -10.53
CA CYS A 67 -4.74 -8.32 -10.61
C CYS A 67 -5.18 -9.44 -9.68
N ILE A 68 -5.17 -10.68 -10.15
CA ILE A 68 -5.48 -11.85 -9.32
C ILE A 68 -4.35 -12.22 -8.35
N HIS A 69 -3.16 -11.66 -8.52
CA HIS A 69 -2.04 -11.98 -7.65
C HIS A 69 -2.27 -11.44 -6.25
N PHE A 70 -2.26 -12.34 -5.25
CA PHE A 70 -2.63 -12.04 -3.87
C PHE A 70 -1.80 -10.88 -3.26
N LEU A 71 -0.50 -10.83 -3.55
CA LEU A 71 0.41 -9.80 -3.01
C LEU A 71 0.58 -8.58 -3.92
N CYS A 72 -0.34 -8.33 -4.86
CA CYS A 72 -0.31 -7.15 -5.71
C CYS A 72 -1.22 -6.03 -5.18
N THR A 73 -0.74 -4.77 -5.17
CA THR A 73 -1.57 -3.58 -4.91
C THR A 73 -2.81 -3.49 -5.80
N MET A 74 -2.74 -4.02 -7.02
CA MET A 74 -3.89 -4.08 -7.93
C MET A 74 -4.86 -5.22 -7.63
N ASN A 75 -4.66 -5.99 -6.56
CA ASN A 75 -5.65 -6.98 -6.13
C ASN A 75 -6.90 -6.25 -5.61
N GLY A 76 -8.06 -6.59 -6.18
CA GLY A 76 -9.35 -6.01 -5.80
C GLY A 76 -9.92 -6.58 -4.50
N GLY A 77 -9.29 -7.62 -3.95
CA GLY A 77 -9.62 -8.24 -2.67
C GLY A 77 -8.84 -7.64 -1.49
N HIS A 78 -9.06 -8.22 -0.32
CA HIS A 78 -8.40 -7.84 0.93
C HIS A 78 -7.37 -8.90 1.34
N PRO A 79 -6.26 -8.52 2.00
CA PRO A 79 -5.78 -7.16 2.30
C PRO A 79 -5.10 -6.48 1.09
N HIS A 80 -5.01 -5.14 1.06
CA HIS A 80 -4.33 -4.40 -0.01
C HIS A 80 -2.80 -4.39 0.18
N PRO A 81 -2.05 -5.12 -0.66
CA PRO A 81 -0.60 -5.19 -0.56
C PRO A 81 0.05 -3.86 -0.94
N LYS A 82 1.18 -3.53 -0.31
CA LYS A 82 1.92 -2.27 -0.51
C LYS A 82 2.89 -2.32 -1.71
N THR A 83 2.90 -3.42 -2.46
CA THR A 83 3.81 -3.66 -3.57
C THR A 83 3.07 -4.12 -4.83
N LEU A 84 3.59 -3.74 -6.00
CA LEU A 84 3.12 -4.28 -7.27
C LEU A 84 3.81 -5.61 -7.56
N CYS A 85 3.04 -6.57 -8.08
CA CYS A 85 3.62 -7.80 -8.61
C CYS A 85 4.47 -7.52 -9.86
N PRO A 86 5.40 -8.42 -10.23
CA PRO A 86 6.26 -8.21 -11.40
C PRO A 86 5.48 -7.94 -12.70
N LEU A 87 4.31 -8.59 -12.88
CA LEU A 87 3.47 -8.38 -14.06
C LEU A 87 2.84 -6.99 -14.10
N CYS A 88 2.30 -6.51 -12.97
CA CYS A 88 1.72 -5.17 -12.87
C CYS A 88 2.80 -4.09 -12.95
N LEU A 89 3.98 -4.35 -12.40
CA LEU A 89 5.13 -3.44 -12.53
C LEU A 89 5.57 -3.32 -13.99
N ARG A 90 5.67 -4.44 -14.73
CA ARG A 90 5.98 -4.42 -16.17
C ARG A 90 4.91 -3.70 -17.00
N LYS A 91 3.63 -3.94 -16.70
CA LYS A 91 2.51 -3.21 -17.32
C LYS A 91 2.63 -1.70 -17.08
N LEU A 92 2.99 -1.29 -15.87
CA LEU A 92 3.20 0.11 -15.54
C LEU A 92 4.36 0.71 -16.33
N HIS A 93 5.47 -0.02 -16.51
CA HIS A 93 6.60 0.44 -17.33
C HIS A 93 6.20 0.66 -18.79
N VAL A 94 5.41 -0.27 -19.35
CA VAL A 94 4.88 -0.12 -20.71
C VAL A 94 3.96 1.09 -20.83
N HIS A 95 3.06 1.31 -19.86
CA HIS A 95 2.13 2.46 -19.89
C HIS A 95 2.84 3.80 -19.74
N LEU A 96 3.93 3.85 -18.98
CA LEU A 96 4.69 5.09 -18.80
C LEU A 96 5.65 5.37 -19.96
N SER A 97 5.83 4.46 -20.92
CA SER A 97 6.77 4.58 -22.04
C SER A 97 8.18 5.01 -21.59
N LEU A 98 8.61 4.60 -20.39
CA LEU A 98 9.84 5.11 -19.78
C LEU A 98 11.05 4.36 -20.33
N THR A 99 11.65 4.94 -21.36
CA THR A 99 13.01 4.61 -21.84
C THR A 99 14.09 4.94 -20.79
N LEU A 100 13.74 5.64 -19.69
CA LEU A 100 14.63 6.05 -18.59
C LEU A 100 14.11 5.59 -17.21
N TYR A 101 13.48 4.41 -17.13
CA TYR A 101 13.01 3.90 -15.84
C TYR A 101 14.16 3.36 -14.98
N ASP A 102 14.61 4.16 -14.02
CA ASP A 102 15.56 3.72 -13.01
C ASP A 102 14.85 2.88 -11.93
N HIS A 103 14.98 1.56 -12.06
CA HIS A 103 14.42 0.60 -11.12
C HIS A 103 15.02 0.75 -9.72
N GLN A 104 16.33 1.02 -9.62
CA GLN A 104 17.01 1.14 -8.34
C GLN A 104 16.52 2.38 -7.59
N LYS A 105 16.50 3.54 -8.26
CA LYS A 105 15.97 4.79 -7.71
C LYS A 105 14.51 4.68 -7.29
N ARG A 106 13.69 3.94 -8.05
CA ARG A 106 12.31 3.64 -7.66
C ARG A 106 12.26 2.94 -6.30
N TYR A 107 13.02 1.86 -6.11
CA TYR A 107 13.00 1.12 -4.85
C TYR A 107 13.61 1.91 -3.69
N GLN A 108 14.64 2.73 -3.93
CA GLN A 108 15.19 3.65 -2.93
C GLN A 108 14.12 4.65 -2.46
N ASN A 109 13.39 5.27 -3.39
CA ASN A 109 12.31 6.20 -3.06
C ASN A 109 11.16 5.50 -2.31
N LEU A 110 10.81 4.27 -2.69
CA LEU A 110 9.81 3.48 -1.98
C LEU A 110 10.27 3.15 -0.55
N PHE A 111 11.53 2.79 -0.36
CA PHE A 111 12.09 2.51 0.96
C PHE A 111 11.93 3.72 1.88
N GLN A 112 12.37 4.90 1.42
CA GLN A 112 12.26 6.16 2.16
C GLN A 112 10.80 6.50 2.49
N LEU A 113 9.90 6.41 1.52
CA LEU A 113 8.48 6.69 1.72
C LEU A 113 7.88 5.77 2.79
N TRP A 114 8.04 4.45 2.64
CA TRP A 114 7.44 3.48 3.56
C TRP A 114 8.05 3.55 4.96
N GLN A 115 9.34 3.85 5.07
CA GLN A 115 10.00 4.06 6.36
C GLN A 115 9.36 5.22 7.15
N GLN A 116 8.95 6.28 6.45
CA GLN A 116 8.34 7.48 7.05
C GLN A 116 6.86 7.30 7.41
N ILE A 117 6.08 6.62 6.56
CA ILE A 117 4.62 6.60 6.71
C ILE A 117 4.09 5.38 7.48
N LEU A 118 4.84 4.29 7.57
CA LEU A 118 4.38 3.10 8.27
C LEU A 118 4.56 3.22 9.79
N PRO A 119 3.55 2.79 10.58
CA PRO A 119 3.73 2.60 12.01
C PRO A 119 4.78 1.52 12.30
N PRO A 120 5.44 1.55 13.47
CA PRO A 120 6.31 0.45 13.90
C PRO A 120 5.52 -0.86 14.01
N GLY A 121 6.18 -2.00 13.77
CA GLY A 121 5.55 -3.33 13.84
C GLY A 121 6.04 -4.29 12.75
N GLU A 122 5.71 -5.58 12.90
CA GLU A 122 6.22 -6.69 12.06
C GLU A 122 6.03 -6.44 10.55
N GLY A 123 4.86 -5.95 10.14
CA GLY A 123 4.58 -5.67 8.73
C GLY A 123 5.42 -4.56 8.10
N LYS A 124 5.98 -3.63 8.90
CA LYS A 124 6.90 -2.61 8.40
C LYS A 124 8.26 -3.20 8.09
N GLU A 125 8.79 -4.01 9.00
CA GLU A 125 10.12 -4.61 8.87
C GLU A 125 10.20 -5.55 7.68
N GLU A 126 9.19 -6.41 7.51
CA GLU A 126 9.11 -7.32 6.36
C GLU A 126 9.09 -6.58 5.01
N LEU A 127 8.30 -5.51 4.91
CA LEU A 127 8.22 -4.71 3.68
C LEU A 127 9.54 -3.99 3.39
N LEU A 128 10.16 -3.40 4.42
CA LEU A 128 11.43 -2.70 4.27
C LEU A 128 12.55 -3.67 3.88
N ALA A 129 12.59 -4.86 4.49
CA ALA A 129 13.51 -5.93 4.12
C ALA A 129 13.30 -6.40 2.67
N PHE A 130 12.03 -6.59 2.25
CA PHE A 130 11.71 -6.90 0.86
C PHE A 130 12.25 -5.85 -0.12
N ILE A 131 12.08 -4.57 0.18
CA ILE A 131 12.56 -3.47 -0.67
C ILE A 131 14.09 -3.43 -0.69
N GLN A 132 14.75 -3.56 0.47
CA GLN A 132 16.21 -3.60 0.58
C GLN A 132 16.81 -4.74 -0.25
N ASN A 133 16.23 -5.94 -0.16
CA ASN A 133 16.66 -7.10 -0.95
C ASN A 133 16.57 -6.80 -2.46
N ARG A 134 15.53 -6.07 -2.91
CA ARG A 134 15.41 -5.67 -4.32
C ARG A 134 16.45 -4.63 -4.73
N ILE A 135 16.75 -3.67 -3.86
CA ILE A 135 17.82 -2.68 -4.11
C ILE A 135 19.15 -3.42 -4.29
N ALA A 136 19.48 -4.36 -3.39
CA ALA A 136 20.72 -5.13 -3.46
C ALA A 136 20.82 -5.96 -4.75
N LEU A 137 19.74 -6.65 -5.14
CA LEU A 137 19.71 -7.42 -6.40
C LEU A 137 19.93 -6.55 -7.63
N LEU A 138 19.36 -5.34 -7.67
CA LEU A 138 19.51 -4.42 -8.79
C LEU A 138 20.90 -3.80 -8.85
N SER A 139 21.52 -3.50 -7.70
CA SER A 139 22.91 -3.02 -7.63
C SER A 139 23.90 -4.07 -8.15
N ASN A 140 23.66 -5.35 -7.86
CA ASN A 140 24.53 -6.45 -8.28
C ASN A 140 24.31 -6.86 -9.75
N ALA A 141 23.12 -6.62 -10.32
CA ALA A 141 22.82 -6.95 -11.71
C ALA A 141 23.42 -5.94 -12.73
N GLY A 142 23.96 -4.81 -12.25
CA GLY A 142 24.65 -3.81 -13.06
C GLY A 142 26.17 -3.98 -13.12
N GLN A 143 26.72 -5.04 -12.52
CA GLN A 143 28.13 -5.46 -12.63
C GLN A 143 28.25 -6.59 -13.65
#